data_AF-A0A7S2YM39-F1
#
_entry.id   AF-A0A7S2YM39-F1
#
_cell.length_a   1.000
_cell.length_b   1.000
_cell.length_c   1.000
_cell.angle_alpha   90.00
_cell.angle_beta   90.00
_cell.angle_gamma   90.00
#
_symmetry.space_group_name_H-M   'P 1'
#
loop_
_entity.id
_entity.type
_entity.pdbx_description
1 polymer ?
#
loop_
_entity_poly.entity_id
_entity_poly.type
_entity_poly.pdbx_seq_one_letter_code
_entity_poly.pdbx_strand_id
1 'polypeptide(L)'
;RDDRNEGNFAMLRQCIRGVQISTTAKDSIHLNRDATLLVIASRDAQNINTFKTNTEGGWVKYQDEITGYGATMNSVGSELIVGEPFDDSSGSNRGKVSIYENKVPLCDAAEEILIQLSIVLGETPSSTFWQIFQDNATIVSQHGPYNSPDAGVMFQ
;
A
#
# COMPACT_ATOMS: atom_id res chain seq x y z
N ARG A 1 4.42 33.78 25.14
CA ARG A 1 4.12 33.50 23.72
C ARG A 1 3.73 32.04 23.70
N ASP A 2 2.42 31.82 23.65
CA ASP A 2 1.77 30.53 23.74
C ASP A 2 1.14 30.33 22.37
N ASP A 3 1.90 29.74 21.46
CA ASP A 3 1.57 29.66 20.03
C ASP A 3 0.71 28.40 19.80
N ARG A 4 -0.34 28.24 20.62
CA ARG A 4 -1.32 27.18 20.45
C ARG A 4 -2.12 27.50 19.20
N ASN A 5 -1.70 26.94 18.08
CA ASN A 5 -2.57 26.75 16.92
C ASN A 5 -3.82 26.03 17.41
N GLU A 6 -4.92 26.78 17.55
CA GLU A 6 -6.25 26.26 17.83
C GLU A 6 -6.70 25.46 16.61
N GLY A 7 -6.18 24.24 16.48
CA GLY A 7 -6.54 23.31 15.43
C GLY A 7 -7.99 22.88 15.63
N ASN A 8 -8.81 23.01 14.59
CA ASN A 8 -10.13 22.40 14.55
C ASN A 8 -9.98 20.89 14.70
N PHE A 9 -10.45 20.34 15.82
CA PHE A 9 -10.59 18.90 15.98
C PHE A 9 -11.70 18.42 15.04
N ALA A 10 -11.34 17.80 13.92
CA ALA A 10 -12.28 17.12 13.05
C ALA A 10 -12.27 15.62 13.36
N MET A 11 -13.41 15.09 13.81
CA MET A 11 -13.61 13.65 13.82
C MET A 11 -13.80 13.18 12.37
N LEU A 12 -12.78 12.53 11.81
CA LEU A 12 -12.89 11.88 10.52
C LEU A 12 -13.78 10.63 10.69
N ARG A 13 -15.03 10.69 10.23
CA ARG A 13 -15.95 9.52 10.16
C ARG A 13 -15.57 8.59 9.00
N GLN A 14 -14.28 8.37 8.79
CA GLN A 14 -13.81 7.49 7.73
C GLN A 14 -13.80 6.07 8.28
N CYS A 15 -14.64 5.21 7.69
CA CYS A 15 -14.76 3.84 8.14
C CYS A 15 -13.49 3.07 7.78
N ILE A 16 -12.82 2.48 8.77
CA ILE A 16 -11.81 1.44 8.53
C ILE A 16 -12.60 0.19 8.11
N ARG A 17 -12.59 -0.12 6.81
CA ARG A 17 -13.40 -1.23 6.28
C ARG A 17 -12.76 -2.57 6.67
N GLY A 18 -13.58 -3.48 7.21
CA GLY A 18 -13.23 -4.89 7.36
C GLY A 18 -12.53 -5.31 8.66
N VAL A 19 -12.31 -4.39 9.62
CA VAL A 19 -11.68 -4.76 10.91
C VAL A 19 -12.37 -4.02 12.06
N GLN A 20 -13.01 -4.76 12.98
CA GLN A 20 -13.30 -4.23 14.31
C GLN A 20 -11.98 -4.15 15.09
N ILE A 21 -11.49 -2.94 15.31
CA ILE A 21 -10.34 -2.71 16.20
C ILE A 21 -10.92 -2.14 17.49
N SER A 22 -11.03 -2.98 18.52
CA SER A 22 -11.30 -2.50 19.87
C SER A 22 -10.02 -1.85 20.37
N THR A 23 -10.02 -0.52 20.49
CA THR A 23 -8.91 0.18 21.11
C THR A 23 -9.23 0.53 22.56
N THR A 24 -8.22 0.43 23.42
CA THR A 24 -8.31 0.89 24.81
C THR A 24 -7.43 2.13 25.02
N ALA A 25 -7.58 2.79 26.16
CA ALA A 25 -6.72 3.93 26.52
C ALA A 25 -5.22 3.56 26.64
N LYS A 26 -4.87 2.27 26.62
CA LYS A 26 -3.49 1.78 26.71
C LYS A 26 -2.86 1.47 25.35
N ASP A 27 -3.62 1.63 24.27
CA ASP A 27 -3.21 1.32 22.92
C ASP A 27 -2.44 2.48 22.31
N SER A 28 -1.46 2.17 21.47
CA SER A 28 -0.67 3.18 20.76
C SER A 28 -1.15 3.30 19.32
N ILE A 29 -1.47 4.53 18.92
CA ILE A 29 -1.96 4.87 17.58
C ILE A 29 -0.97 5.83 16.94
N HIS A 30 -0.47 5.48 15.76
CA HIS A 30 0.55 6.26 15.05
C HIS A 30 0.13 6.46 13.59
N LEU A 31 0.25 7.69 13.11
CA LEU A 31 0.14 8.04 11.70
C LEU A 31 1.51 8.50 11.19
N ASN A 32 1.84 8.17 9.94
CA ASN A 32 2.98 8.80 9.28
C ASN A 32 2.65 10.25 8.91
N ARG A 33 3.68 11.04 8.57
CA ARG A 33 3.57 12.47 8.27
C ARG A 33 2.54 12.78 7.18
N ASP A 34 2.48 11.92 6.18
CA ASP A 34 1.65 12.13 5.00
C ASP A 34 0.24 11.51 5.17
N ALA A 35 -0.06 10.97 6.35
CA ALA A 35 -1.34 10.35 6.73
C ALA A 35 -1.79 9.21 5.79
N THR A 36 -0.84 8.52 5.16
CA THR A 36 -1.10 7.40 4.25
C THR A 36 -0.96 6.04 4.93
N LEU A 37 -0.32 5.99 6.10
CA LEU A 37 -0.07 4.78 6.88
C LEU A 37 -0.49 5.00 8.33
N LEU A 38 -1.33 4.10 8.83
CA LEU A 38 -1.85 4.08 10.20
C LEU A 38 -1.44 2.78 10.87
N VAL A 39 -0.83 2.89 12.05
CA VAL A 39 -0.50 1.78 12.92
C VAL A 39 -1.34 1.88 14.18
N ILE A 40 -2.00 0.79 14.54
CA ILE A 40 -2.74 0.64 15.79
C ILE A 40 -2.23 -0.60 16.50
N ALA A 41 -1.57 -0.41 17.64
CA ALA A 41 -1.17 -1.49 18.53
C ALA A 41 -2.23 -1.68 19.61
N SER A 42 -2.88 -2.84 19.63
CA SER A 42 -3.77 -3.19 20.74
C SER A 42 -2.99 -3.93 21.81
N ARG A 43 -2.92 -3.36 23.01
CA ARG A 43 -2.20 -3.98 24.12
C ARG A 43 -2.85 -5.30 24.55
N ASP A 44 -4.17 -5.33 24.59
CA ASP A 44 -4.93 -6.48 25.11
C ASP A 44 -5.00 -7.61 24.08
N ALA A 45 -5.17 -7.28 22.79
CA ALA A 45 -5.14 -8.26 21.71
C ALA A 45 -3.72 -8.65 21.27
N GLN A 46 -2.69 -7.98 21.80
CA GLN A 46 -1.27 -8.21 21.50
C GLN A 46 -0.97 -8.21 20.00
N ASN A 47 -1.68 -7.37 19.25
CA ASN A 47 -1.57 -7.29 17.80
C ASN A 47 -1.27 -5.86 17.34
N ILE A 48 -0.47 -5.77 16.27
CA ILE A 48 -0.15 -4.53 15.60
C ILE A 48 -0.84 -4.55 14.25
N ASN A 49 -1.91 -3.77 14.14
CA ASN A 49 -2.65 -3.65 12.88
C ASN A 49 -2.13 -2.43 12.11
N THR A 50 -1.72 -2.66 10.87
CA THR A 50 -1.25 -1.61 9.97
C THR A 50 -2.24 -1.41 8.83
N PHE A 51 -2.57 -0.16 8.51
CA PHE A 51 -3.53 0.22 7.46
C PHE A 51 -2.91 1.22 6.51
N LYS A 52 -3.25 1.11 5.23
CA LYS A 52 -2.91 2.09 4.20
C LYS A 52 -4.17 2.78 3.67
N THR A 53 -4.05 4.04 3.28
CA THR A 53 -5.11 4.70 2.52
C THR A 53 -5.19 4.10 1.11
N ASN A 54 -6.40 3.98 0.58
CA ASN A 54 -6.66 3.70 -0.82
C ASN A 54 -6.78 5.02 -1.61
N THR A 55 -6.94 4.92 -2.93
CA THR A 55 -7.09 6.07 -3.86
C THR A 55 -8.36 6.89 -3.61
N GLU A 56 -9.36 6.30 -2.94
CA GLU A 56 -10.62 6.95 -2.55
C GLU A 56 -10.55 7.57 -1.14
N GLY A 57 -9.37 7.54 -0.50
CA GLY A 57 -9.14 8.03 0.87
C GLY A 57 -9.59 7.09 1.99
N GLY A 58 -10.18 5.93 1.69
CA GLY A 58 -10.56 4.92 2.68
C GLY A 58 -9.36 4.12 3.21
N TRP A 59 -9.50 3.50 4.38
CA TRP A 59 -8.44 2.69 5.00
C TRP A 59 -8.60 1.20 4.69
N VAL A 60 -7.51 0.56 4.25
CA VAL A 60 -7.43 -0.86 3.96
C VAL A 60 -6.35 -1.49 4.85
N LYS A 61 -6.67 -2.62 5.48
CA LYS A 61 -5.71 -3.37 6.30
C LYS A 61 -4.56 -3.84 5.40
N TYR A 62 -3.34 -3.55 5.79
CA TYR A 62 -2.13 -3.81 5.03
C TYR A 62 -1.29 -4.94 5.64
N GLN A 63 -1.16 -4.99 6.98
CA GLN A 63 -0.47 -6.05 7.72
C GLN A 63 -1.10 -6.27 9.09
N ASP A 64 -1.14 -7.52 9.54
CA ASP A 64 -1.70 -7.92 10.84
C ASP A 64 -1.03 -9.12 11.51
N GLU A 65 -0.02 -9.70 10.87
CA GLU A 65 0.77 -10.81 11.42
C GLU A 65 1.80 -10.36 12.47
N ILE A 66 1.88 -9.05 12.75
CA ILE A 66 2.81 -8.51 13.74
C ILE A 66 2.16 -8.56 15.13
N THR A 67 2.82 -9.28 16.04
CA THR A 67 2.43 -9.36 17.45
C THR A 67 3.22 -8.40 18.32
N GLY A 68 2.59 -7.82 19.32
CA GLY A 68 3.24 -6.89 20.25
C GLY A 68 2.26 -6.12 21.13
N TYR A 69 2.78 -5.51 22.19
CA TYR A 69 1.98 -4.77 23.18
C TYR A 69 1.91 -3.27 22.90
N GLY A 70 2.76 -2.78 22.01
CA GLY A 70 2.89 -1.37 21.65
C GLY A 70 3.82 -1.23 20.46
N ALA A 71 3.60 -0.20 19.68
CA ALA A 71 4.44 0.08 18.51
C ALA A 71 4.61 1.59 18.34
N THR A 72 5.71 1.98 17.71
CA THR A 72 5.97 3.35 17.26
C THR A 72 6.62 3.31 15.88
N MET A 73 6.46 4.38 15.11
CA MET A 73 6.86 4.43 13.71
C MET A 73 7.64 5.71 13.43
N ASN A 74 8.58 5.64 12.49
CA ASN A 74 9.26 6.85 12.03
C ASN A 74 8.31 7.74 11.19
N SER A 75 8.70 9.00 10.99
CA SER A 75 7.84 10.01 10.34
C SER A 75 7.43 9.63 8.91
N VAL A 76 8.28 8.92 8.19
CA VAL A 76 8.05 8.51 6.78
C VAL A 76 7.18 7.25 6.70
N GLY A 77 7.20 6.39 7.72
CA GLY A 77 6.50 5.12 7.74
C GLY A 77 7.30 3.93 7.19
N SER A 78 8.63 4.06 7.10
CA SER A 78 9.52 3.01 6.61
C SER A 78 10.02 2.08 7.72
N GLU A 79 10.03 2.54 8.97
CA GLU A 79 10.51 1.77 10.13
C GLU A 79 9.44 1.73 11.21
N LEU A 80 9.15 0.53 11.68
CA LEU A 80 8.20 0.24 12.76
C LEU A 80 8.93 -0.47 13.89
N ILE A 81 8.89 0.09 15.09
CA ILE A 81 9.46 -0.50 16.29
C ILE A 81 8.31 -1.06 17.12
N VAL A 82 8.42 -2.33 17.52
CA VAL A 82 7.39 -3.04 18.29
C VAL A 82 7.98 -3.55 19.60
N GLY A 83 7.26 -3.35 20.70
CA GLY A 83 7.64 -3.79 22.04
C GLY A 83 6.84 -4.99 22.52
N GLU A 84 7.55 -5.98 23.03
CA GLU A 84 7.01 -7.19 23.67
C GLU A 84 7.61 -7.32 25.08
N PRO A 85 7.15 -6.56 26.08
CA PRO A 85 7.78 -6.47 27.40
C PRO A 85 7.78 -7.79 28.21
N PHE A 86 6.90 -8.72 27.86
CA PHE A 86 6.76 -10.02 28.53
C PHE A 86 7.25 -11.17 27.64
N ASP A 87 8.10 -10.88 26.64
CA ASP A 87 8.73 -11.94 25.86
C ASP A 87 9.64 -12.81 26.73
N ASP A 88 9.42 -14.12 26.65
CA ASP A 88 10.09 -15.15 27.45
C ASP A 88 11.17 -15.92 26.68
N SER A 89 11.44 -15.57 25.42
CA SER A 89 12.33 -16.36 24.54
C SER A 89 13.78 -16.44 25.04
N SER A 90 14.20 -15.49 25.87
CA SER A 90 15.54 -15.41 26.49
C SER A 90 15.49 -15.47 28.04
N GLY A 91 14.37 -15.93 28.60
CA GLY A 91 14.13 -16.04 30.05
C GLY A 91 12.88 -15.26 30.48
N SER A 92 12.43 -15.47 31.72
CA SER A 92 11.15 -14.92 32.20
C SER A 92 11.08 -13.39 32.19
N ASN A 93 10.07 -12.85 31.50
CA ASN A 93 9.74 -11.44 31.32
C ASN A 93 10.96 -10.59 30.95
N ARG A 94 11.82 -11.11 30.08
CA ARG A 94 13.04 -10.40 29.65
C ARG A 94 12.75 -9.31 28.64
N GLY A 95 11.62 -9.45 27.95
CA GLY A 95 11.16 -8.48 26.98
C GLY A 95 11.96 -8.54 25.69
N LYS A 96 11.34 -8.07 24.61
CA LYS A 96 11.92 -8.03 23.28
C LYS A 96 11.47 -6.75 22.58
N VAL A 97 12.35 -6.19 21.77
CA VAL A 97 12.01 -5.10 20.85
C VAL A 97 12.39 -5.55 19.45
N SER A 98 11.42 -5.48 18.55
CA SER A 98 11.57 -5.89 17.16
C SER A 98 11.48 -4.64 16.28
N ILE A 99 12.35 -4.55 15.28
CA ILE A 99 12.31 -3.49 14.26
C ILE A 99 11.89 -4.13 12.95
N TYR A 100 10.79 -3.65 12.39
CA TYR A 100 10.27 -4.05 11.11
C TYR A 100 10.54 -2.94 10.10
N GLU A 101 11.15 -3.33 8.98
CA GLU A 101 11.30 -2.45 7.84
C GLU A 101 10.08 -2.63 6.93
N ASN A 102 9.31 -1.56 6.77
CA ASN A 102 8.25 -1.52 5.80
C ASN A 102 8.91 -1.28 4.44
N LYS A 103 9.10 -2.35 3.67
CA LYS A 103 9.64 -2.31 2.31
C LYS A 103 8.66 -1.69 1.31
N VAL A 104 8.00 -0.60 1.69
CA VAL A 104 7.44 0.32 0.70
C VAL A 104 8.66 0.95 0.03
N PRO A 105 8.81 0.82 -1.30
CA PRO A 105 9.98 1.33 -1.98
C PRO A 105 10.21 2.78 -1.59
N LEU A 106 11.45 3.08 -1.26
CA LEU A 106 11.92 4.43 -0.95
C LEU A 106 11.60 5.32 -2.15
N CYS A 107 10.60 6.18 -1.99
CA CYS A 107 10.03 7.09 -2.99
C CYS A 107 9.25 6.41 -4.12
N ASP A 108 8.22 7.11 -4.61
CA ASP A 108 7.69 7.02 -5.97
C ASP A 108 8.43 6.07 -6.92
N ALA A 109 8.08 4.78 -6.90
CA ALA A 109 7.89 4.13 -8.19
C ALA A 109 6.52 4.62 -8.67
N ALA A 110 6.52 5.83 -9.25
CA ALA A 110 5.48 6.22 -10.16
C ALA A 110 5.28 5.05 -11.14
N GLU A 111 4.06 4.53 -11.20
CA GLU A 111 3.54 3.58 -12.18
C GLU A 111 4.52 2.57 -12.78
N GLU A 112 4.40 1.30 -12.39
CA GLU A 112 4.48 0.27 -13.44
C GLU A 112 3.08 0.11 -14.04
N ILE A 113 2.70 1.00 -14.96
CA ILE A 113 1.88 0.54 -16.08
C ILE A 113 2.80 -0.40 -16.86
N LEU A 114 2.67 -1.70 -16.59
CA LEU A 114 3.31 -2.74 -17.39
C LEU A 114 2.65 -2.74 -18.78
N ILE A 115 3.10 -1.88 -19.69
CA ILE A 115 2.76 -2.03 -21.11
C ILE A 115 3.58 -3.22 -21.60
N GLN A 116 2.95 -4.38 -21.70
CA GLN A 116 3.60 -5.58 -22.22
C GLN A 116 3.64 -5.50 -23.75
N LEU A 117 4.80 -5.17 -24.33
CA LEU A 117 5.00 -5.17 -25.78
C LEU A 117 5.16 -6.61 -26.29
N SER A 118 4.12 -7.14 -26.95
CA SER A 118 4.17 -8.47 -27.59
C SER A 118 4.26 -8.30 -29.11
N ILE A 119 5.41 -8.63 -29.71
CA ILE A 119 5.57 -8.68 -31.18
C ILE A 119 5.33 -10.13 -31.63
N VAL A 120 4.17 -10.38 -32.23
CA VAL A 120 3.87 -11.69 -32.83
C VAL A 120 4.31 -11.66 -34.29
N LEU A 121 5.40 -12.37 -34.63
CA LEU A 121 5.78 -12.64 -36.02
C LEU A 121 5.10 -13.95 -36.45
N GLY A 122 3.97 -13.84 -37.13
CA GLY A 122 3.30 -15.01 -37.75
C GLY A 122 4.04 -15.45 -39.01
N GLU A 123 4.25 -16.76 -39.16
CA GLU A 123 4.97 -17.37 -40.29
C GLU A 123 4.22 -17.39 -41.64
N THR A 124 3.24 -16.49 -41.87
CA THR A 124 2.63 -16.32 -43.20
C THR A 124 2.28 -14.85 -43.51
N PRO A 125 2.73 -14.29 -44.65
CA PRO A 125 2.57 -12.88 -44.96
C PRO A 125 1.18 -12.62 -45.58
N SER A 126 0.12 -12.54 -44.76
CA SER A 126 -1.14 -11.94 -45.24
C SER A 126 -2.12 -11.44 -44.18
N SER A 127 -1.88 -11.58 -42.86
CA SER A 127 -2.75 -10.90 -41.88
C SER A 127 -2.02 -10.54 -40.58
N THR A 128 -1.78 -9.24 -40.42
CA THR A 128 -1.47 -8.50 -39.17
C THR A 128 -0.08 -8.70 -38.53
N PHE A 129 0.80 -7.71 -38.32
CA PHE A 129 0.81 -6.24 -38.11
C PHE A 129 0.67 -5.81 -36.65
N TRP A 130 1.53 -4.91 -36.16
CA TRP A 130 1.81 -4.74 -34.72
C TRP A 130 0.57 -4.39 -33.89
N GLN A 131 0.56 -4.83 -32.62
CA GLN A 131 -0.47 -4.52 -31.63
C GLN A 131 0.21 -4.08 -30.31
N ILE A 132 -0.38 -3.12 -29.62
CA ILE A 132 0.01 -2.67 -28.28
C ILE A 132 -1.12 -3.01 -27.31
N PHE A 133 -0.74 -3.63 -26.19
CA PHE A 133 -1.65 -4.09 -25.17
C PHE A 133 -1.46 -3.27 -23.88
N GLN A 134 -2.56 -2.86 -23.24
CA GLN A 134 -2.54 -2.28 -21.89
C GLN A 134 -2.47 -3.35 -20.80
N ASP A 135 -3.00 -4.54 -21.09
CA ASP A 135 -2.94 -5.75 -20.28
C ASP A 135 -3.04 -7.00 -21.18
N ASN A 136 -3.07 -8.21 -20.60
CA ASN A 136 -3.13 -9.46 -21.38
C ASN A 136 -4.37 -9.63 -22.28
N ALA A 137 -5.34 -8.71 -22.27
CA ALA A 137 -6.59 -8.82 -23.01
C ALA A 137 -6.98 -7.57 -23.81
N THR A 138 -6.45 -6.39 -23.47
CA THR A 138 -6.91 -5.09 -23.97
C THR A 138 -5.92 -4.50 -24.98
N ILE A 139 -6.34 -4.37 -26.24
CA ILE A 139 -5.56 -3.73 -27.30
C ILE A 139 -5.84 -2.23 -27.30
N VAL A 140 -4.80 -1.41 -27.15
CA VAL A 140 -4.90 0.06 -27.20
C VAL A 140 -4.45 0.63 -28.54
N SER A 141 -3.73 -0.14 -29.35
CA SER A 141 -3.35 0.26 -30.71
C SER A 141 -2.99 -0.92 -31.58
N GLN A 142 -3.29 -0.83 -32.88
CA GLN A 142 -2.89 -1.80 -33.88
C GLN A 142 -2.77 -1.15 -35.27
N HIS A 143 -1.88 -1.62 -36.15
CA HIS A 143 -1.78 -1.06 -37.52
C HIS A 143 -1.14 -1.95 -38.61
N GLY A 144 -1.75 -1.96 -39.82
CA GLY A 144 -1.54 -2.92 -40.91
C GLY A 144 -0.70 -2.59 -42.12
N PRO A 145 -0.36 -3.60 -42.96
CA PRO A 145 0.36 -3.35 -44.18
C PRO A 145 -0.48 -2.47 -45.11
N TYR A 146 0.25 -1.68 -45.89
CA TYR A 146 -0.11 -0.40 -46.52
C TYR A 146 -1.19 -0.45 -47.64
N ASN A 147 -2.11 -1.41 -47.66
CA ASN A 147 -2.95 -1.67 -48.82
C ASN A 147 -4.40 -2.12 -48.54
N SER A 148 -4.97 -1.77 -47.39
CA SER A 148 -6.44 -1.72 -47.23
C SER A 148 -6.92 -0.26 -47.08
N PRO A 149 -8.14 0.07 -47.53
CA PRO A 149 -8.70 1.43 -47.46
C PRO A 149 -8.89 1.95 -46.02
N ASP A 150 -8.69 1.10 -45.00
CA ASP A 150 -8.80 1.41 -43.58
C ASP A 150 -7.42 1.43 -42.87
N ALA A 151 -6.33 1.76 -43.58
CA ALA A 151 -4.97 1.87 -43.02
C ALA A 151 -4.78 3.08 -42.07
N GLY A 152 -5.81 3.47 -41.33
CA GLY A 152 -5.72 4.43 -40.23
C GLY A 152 -5.22 3.74 -38.95
N VAL A 153 -4.44 4.45 -38.15
CA VAL A 153 -4.16 4.03 -36.78
C VAL A 153 -5.47 4.13 -36.00
N MET A 154 -6.00 2.99 -35.55
CA MET A 154 -7.20 2.95 -34.71
C MET A 154 -6.76 2.96 -33.24
N PHE A 155 -7.11 4.03 -32.54
CA PHE A 155 -7.06 4.10 -31.07
C PHE A 155 -8.44 3.73 -30.56
N GLN A 156 -8.53 2.76 -29.66
CA GLN A 156 -9.76 2.48 -28.90
C GLN A 156 -9.77 3.25 -27.59
#